data_AF-A0A8H7VJS6-F1
#
_entry.id   AF-A0A8H7VJS6-F1
#
_cell.length_a   1.000
_cell.length_b   1.000
_cell.length_c   1.000
_cell.angle_alpha   90.00
_cell.angle_beta   90.00
_cell.angle_gamma   90.00
#
_symmetry.space_group_name_H-M   'P 1'
#
loop_
_entity.id
_entity.type
_entity.pdbx_description
1 polymer ?
#
loop_
_entity_poly.entity_id
_entity_poly.type
_entity_poly.pdbx_seq_one_letter_code
_entity_poly.pdbx_strand_id
1 'polypeptide(L)'
;MDSQFSETVDHNNELDSDTVTLNGFCFCTRHGLEVCKKCPMDNVGMNNSTVEDVLHEKVAEEILQKKWKGDERSPLTVAHMWTKLSSGKPGCTAHKEVGCKECFNWGDKLVNEMQGAKRTARRMRKHRDKHAAVE
;
A
#
# COMPACT_ATOMS: atom_id res chain seq x y z
N MET A 1 32.76 9.23 -23.37
CA MET A 1 31.38 8.91 -23.78
C MET A 1 30.54 9.03 -22.53
N ASP A 2 30.20 10.26 -22.18
CA ASP A 2 29.26 10.55 -21.09
C ASP A 2 27.88 10.08 -21.53
N SER A 3 27.27 9.23 -20.72
CA SER A 3 25.96 8.65 -20.99
C SER A 3 24.94 9.78 -21.19
N GLN A 4 24.42 9.94 -22.42
CA GLN A 4 23.39 10.93 -22.77
C GLN A 4 22.02 10.62 -22.17
N PHE A 5 21.90 9.57 -21.36
CA PHE A 5 20.66 9.20 -20.70
C PHE A 5 20.65 9.81 -19.31
N SER A 6 19.75 10.78 -19.09
CA SER A 6 19.39 11.26 -17.76
C SER A 6 19.08 10.06 -16.87
N GLU A 7 19.61 10.04 -15.65
CA GLU A 7 19.23 9.04 -14.66
C GLU A 7 17.69 9.01 -14.57
N THR A 8 17.09 7.84 -14.78
CA THR A 8 15.64 7.67 -14.70
C THR A 8 15.23 7.96 -13.26
N VAL A 9 14.66 9.14 -13.03
CA VAL A 9 14.17 9.56 -11.72
C VAL A 9 12.97 8.68 -11.37
N ASP A 10 13.03 8.06 -10.19
CA ASP A 10 12.02 7.11 -9.71
C ASP A 10 10.91 7.86 -8.99
N HIS A 11 10.01 8.46 -9.78
CA HIS A 11 8.86 9.22 -9.27
C HIS A 11 7.87 8.39 -8.46
N ASN A 12 7.97 7.07 -8.52
CA ASN A 12 7.11 6.15 -7.79
C ASN A 12 7.56 5.91 -6.35
N ASN A 13 8.79 6.29 -5.99
CA ASN A 13 9.35 6.09 -4.65
C ASN A 13 10.15 7.32 -4.21
N GLU A 14 9.45 8.43 -4.02
CA GLU A 14 10.03 9.71 -3.62
C GLU A 14 9.57 10.13 -2.22
N LEU A 15 10.38 10.97 -1.60
CA LEU A 15 10.12 11.53 -0.29
C LEU A 15 10.27 13.04 -0.37
N ASP A 16 9.21 13.75 0.00
CA ASP A 16 9.20 15.19 0.24
C ASP A 16 8.94 15.47 1.72
N SER A 17 9.03 16.73 2.10
CA SER A 17 8.85 17.27 3.45
C SER A 17 7.48 16.90 4.03
N ASP A 18 6.45 16.83 3.19
CA ASP A 18 5.06 16.62 3.58
C ASP A 18 4.44 15.33 3.03
N THR A 19 4.93 14.82 1.89
CA THR A 19 4.46 13.59 1.24
C THR A 19 5.54 12.53 1.10
N VAL A 20 5.12 11.27 1.18
CA VAL A 20 5.92 10.12 0.81
C VAL A 20 5.17 9.33 -0.25
N THR A 21 5.84 9.08 -1.37
CA THR A 21 5.34 8.25 -2.47
C THR A 21 5.96 6.86 -2.34
N LEU A 22 5.12 5.84 -2.35
CA LEU A 22 5.50 4.43 -2.25
C LEU A 22 4.79 3.67 -3.37
N ASN A 23 5.52 3.09 -4.31
CA ASN A 23 4.95 2.43 -5.50
C ASN A 23 3.87 3.26 -6.22
N GLY A 24 4.04 4.58 -6.31
CA GLY A 24 3.08 5.49 -6.95
C GLY A 24 1.87 5.89 -6.08
N PHE A 25 1.82 5.43 -4.82
CA PHE A 25 0.81 5.86 -3.84
C PHE A 25 1.40 6.89 -2.89
N CYS A 26 0.69 7.98 -2.67
CA CYS A 26 1.13 9.09 -1.84
C CYS A 26 0.46 9.09 -0.47
N PHE A 27 1.27 9.36 0.54
CA PHE A 27 0.85 9.42 1.94
C PHE A 27 1.49 10.61 2.63
N CYS A 28 0.93 11.03 3.75
CA CYS A 28 1.59 12.01 4.62
C CYS A 28 2.91 11.43 5.18
N THR A 29 4.02 12.17 5.03
CA THR A 29 5.33 11.76 5.54
C THR A 29 5.32 11.51 7.05
N ARG A 30 4.61 12.32 7.82
CA ARG A 30 4.68 12.22 9.29
C ARG A 30 3.83 11.11 9.87
N HIS A 31 2.70 10.81 9.24
CA HIS A 31 1.69 9.92 9.81
C HIS A 31 1.43 8.67 8.97
N GLY A 32 1.93 8.63 7.73
CA GLY A 32 1.66 7.54 6.80
C GLY A 32 0.18 7.39 6.48
N LEU A 33 -0.60 8.46 6.54
CA LEU A 33 -2.03 8.44 6.24
C LEU A 33 -2.28 9.09 4.88
N GLU A 34 -3.15 8.48 4.09
CA GLU A 34 -3.63 9.05 2.84
C GLU A 34 -4.46 10.33 3.09
N VAL A 35 -5.43 10.24 4.01
CA VAL A 35 -6.12 11.39 4.61
C VAL A 35 -5.59 11.59 6.01
N CYS A 36 -4.82 12.65 6.21
CA CYS A 36 -4.31 12.95 7.54
C CYS A 36 -5.24 13.93 8.25
N LYS A 37 -5.72 13.59 9.46
CA LYS A 37 -6.49 14.54 10.29
C LYS A 37 -5.61 15.58 11.01
N LYS A 38 -4.29 15.40 10.97
CA LYS A 38 -3.30 16.24 11.67
C LYS A 38 -2.50 17.14 10.73
N CYS A 39 -2.46 16.81 9.44
CA CYS A 39 -1.77 17.57 8.40
C CYS A 39 -2.82 17.99 7.37
N PRO A 40 -2.65 19.12 6.67
CA PRO A 40 -3.57 19.58 5.61
C PRO A 40 -3.38 18.77 4.32
N MET A 41 -3.28 17.44 4.44
CA MET A 41 -2.93 16.51 3.37
C MET A 41 -4.08 15.54 3.11
N ASP A 42 -4.61 15.62 1.90
CA ASP A 42 -5.60 14.70 1.37
C ASP A 42 -5.08 14.17 0.03
N ASN A 43 -4.67 12.91 0.02
CA ASN A 43 -4.16 12.23 -1.17
C ASN A 43 -5.15 11.21 -1.73
N VAL A 44 -6.43 11.24 -1.30
CA VAL A 44 -7.44 10.25 -1.75
C VAL A 44 -7.62 10.29 -3.25
N GLY A 45 -7.82 11.49 -3.82
CA GLY A 45 -8.03 11.64 -5.25
C GLY A 45 -6.86 11.11 -6.08
N MET A 46 -5.62 11.47 -5.69
CA MET A 46 -4.43 11.03 -6.41
C MET A 46 -4.24 9.51 -6.34
N ASN A 47 -4.40 8.94 -5.15
CA ASN A 47 -4.31 7.48 -5.00
C ASN A 47 -5.49 6.75 -5.67
N ASN A 48 -6.68 7.37 -5.75
CA ASN A 48 -7.81 6.82 -6.49
C ASN A 48 -7.50 6.70 -7.97
N SER A 49 -6.90 7.73 -8.57
CA SER A 49 -6.45 7.65 -9.96
C SER A 49 -5.44 6.50 -10.15
N THR A 50 -4.42 6.40 -9.28
CA THR A 50 -3.45 5.28 -9.33
C THR A 50 -4.13 3.91 -9.17
N VAL A 51 -5.14 3.80 -8.31
CA VAL A 51 -5.88 2.55 -8.12
C VAL A 51 -6.74 2.24 -9.35
N GLU A 52 -7.44 3.22 -9.89
CA GLU A 52 -8.27 3.06 -11.08
C GLU A 52 -7.45 2.56 -12.25
N ASP A 53 -6.26 3.12 -12.48
CA ASP A 53 -5.32 2.65 -13.51
C ASP A 53 -4.99 1.16 -13.31
N VAL A 54 -4.61 0.77 -12.10
CA VAL A 54 -4.28 -0.64 -11.79
C VAL A 54 -5.49 -1.56 -11.92
N LEU A 55 -6.68 -1.09 -11.56
CA LEU A 55 -7.90 -1.88 -11.65
C LEU A 55 -8.36 -2.04 -13.11
N HIS A 56 -8.27 -0.99 -13.93
CA HIS A 56 -8.56 -1.04 -15.36
C HIS A 56 -7.67 -2.04 -16.09
N GLU A 57 -6.41 -2.19 -15.67
CA GLU A 57 -5.50 -3.18 -16.24
C GLU A 57 -5.80 -4.63 -15.81
N LYS A 58 -6.31 -4.84 -14.59
CA LYS A 58 -6.38 -6.17 -13.96
C LYS A 58 -7.79 -6.74 -13.79
N VAL A 59 -8.82 -5.93 -13.91
CA VAL A 59 -10.21 -6.30 -13.63
C VAL A 59 -11.08 -5.99 -14.85
N ALA A 60 -12.02 -6.89 -15.16
CA ALA A 60 -13.00 -6.64 -16.21
C ALA A 60 -13.84 -5.39 -15.91
N GLU A 61 -14.08 -4.57 -16.92
CA GLU A 61 -14.78 -3.28 -16.79
C GLU A 61 -16.15 -3.40 -16.10
N GLU A 62 -16.89 -4.50 -16.36
CA GLU A 62 -18.18 -4.75 -15.71
C GLU A 62 -18.09 -4.92 -14.18
N ILE A 63 -16.98 -5.48 -13.69
CA ILE A 63 -16.75 -5.65 -12.25
C ILE A 63 -16.31 -4.32 -11.64
N LEU A 64 -15.50 -3.55 -12.38
CA LEU A 64 -15.06 -2.22 -11.98
C LEU A 64 -16.27 -1.31 -11.75
N GLN A 65 -17.16 -1.19 -12.74
CA GLN A 65 -18.37 -0.35 -12.64
C GLN A 65 -19.32 -0.75 -11.50
N LYS A 66 -19.35 -2.04 -11.13
CA LYS A 66 -20.26 -2.55 -10.08
C LYS A 66 -19.69 -2.49 -8.67
N LYS A 67 -18.37 -2.60 -8.51
CA LYS A 67 -17.73 -2.81 -7.20
C LYS A 67 -16.74 -1.73 -6.81
N TRP A 68 -16.28 -0.91 -7.76
CA TRP A 68 -15.38 0.18 -7.44
C TRP A 68 -16.11 1.23 -6.61
N LYS A 69 -15.50 1.63 -5.50
CA LYS A 69 -16.08 2.56 -4.53
C LYS A 69 -15.56 3.98 -4.70
N GLY A 70 -14.52 4.20 -5.51
CA GLY A 70 -13.88 5.50 -5.67
C GLY A 70 -13.52 6.10 -4.30
N ASP A 71 -14.01 7.31 -4.06
CA ASP A 71 -13.81 8.07 -2.82
C ASP A 71 -14.47 7.44 -1.58
N GLU A 72 -15.45 6.54 -1.74
CA GLU A 72 -16.09 5.84 -0.61
C GLU A 72 -15.24 4.69 -0.05
N ARG A 73 -14.07 4.41 -0.64
CA ARG A 73 -13.18 3.36 -0.13
C ARG A 73 -12.58 3.74 1.23
N SER A 74 -12.13 2.73 1.97
CA SER A 74 -11.38 2.98 3.20
C SER A 74 -10.04 3.66 2.87
N PRO A 75 -9.65 4.72 3.62
CA PRO A 75 -8.37 5.37 3.42
C PRO A 75 -7.21 4.40 3.61
N LEU A 76 -6.23 4.47 2.72
CA LEU A 76 -5.02 3.68 2.80
C LEU A 76 -4.08 4.26 3.87
N THR A 77 -3.29 3.37 4.46
CA THR A 77 -2.31 3.74 5.48
C THR A 77 -1.04 2.93 5.34
N VAL A 78 0.07 3.62 5.59
CA VAL A 78 1.44 3.11 5.68
C VAL A 78 2.07 3.47 7.02
N ALA A 79 1.26 3.87 8.00
CA ALA A 79 1.73 4.21 9.33
C ALA A 79 2.62 3.09 9.89
N HIS A 80 3.86 3.43 10.26
CA HIS A 80 4.88 2.51 10.78
C HIS A 80 5.35 1.38 9.82
N MET A 81 4.93 1.40 8.55
CA MET A 81 5.32 0.39 7.56
C MET A 81 6.51 0.80 6.69
N TRP A 82 6.89 2.08 6.73
CA TRP A 82 7.96 2.62 5.90
C TRP A 82 8.99 3.41 6.72
N THR A 83 10.19 3.55 6.17
CA THR A 83 11.31 4.32 6.72
C THR A 83 12.18 4.87 5.59
N LYS A 84 12.99 5.88 5.89
CA LYS A 84 14.00 6.39 4.97
C LYS A 84 15.22 5.47 4.97
N LEU A 85 15.55 4.90 3.82
CA LEU A 85 16.74 4.06 3.67
C LEU A 85 18.00 4.92 3.50
N SER A 86 19.18 4.28 3.59
CA SER A 86 20.48 4.95 3.39
C SER A 86 20.63 5.56 1.99
N SER A 87 19.89 5.06 1.01
CA SER A 87 19.79 5.63 -0.34
C SER A 87 19.01 6.94 -0.41
N GLY A 88 18.41 7.39 0.70
CA GLY A 88 17.56 8.58 0.75
C GLY A 88 16.12 8.33 0.30
N LYS A 89 15.84 7.17 -0.31
CA LYS A 89 14.51 6.77 -0.78
C LYS A 89 13.66 6.16 0.34
N PRO A 90 12.32 6.27 0.25
CA PRO A 90 11.43 5.60 1.16
C PRO A 90 11.41 4.09 0.88
N GLY A 91 11.53 3.28 1.93
CA GLY A 91 11.50 1.83 1.84
C GLY A 91 10.72 1.20 2.97
N CYS A 92 10.39 -0.08 2.84
CA CYS A 92 9.66 -0.79 3.89
C CYS A 92 10.52 -1.01 5.14
N THR A 93 9.90 -0.98 6.32
CA THR A 93 10.58 -1.25 7.58
C THR A 93 10.98 -2.71 7.74
N ALA A 94 10.18 -3.63 7.19
CA ALA A 94 10.37 -5.07 7.33
C ALA A 94 11.51 -5.62 6.45
N HIS A 95 11.47 -5.34 5.15
CA HIS A 95 12.43 -5.90 4.19
C HIS A 95 13.55 -4.93 3.80
N LYS A 96 13.48 -3.66 4.24
CA LYS A 96 14.45 -2.60 3.92
C LYS A 96 14.64 -2.41 2.41
N GLU A 97 13.56 -2.59 1.67
CA GLU A 97 13.51 -2.49 0.22
C GLU A 97 12.66 -1.29 -0.20
N VAL A 98 13.16 -0.50 -1.16
CA VAL A 98 12.41 0.58 -1.83
C VAL A 98 11.30 -0.06 -2.67
N GLY A 99 10.07 0.43 -2.53
CA GLY A 99 8.96 -0.07 -3.35
C GLY A 99 8.59 -1.55 -3.11
N CYS A 100 8.81 -2.05 -1.88
CA CYS A 100 8.59 -3.46 -1.55
C CYS A 100 7.22 -3.98 -2.04
N LYS A 101 7.27 -4.93 -2.98
CA LYS A 101 6.09 -5.49 -3.64
C LYS A 101 5.23 -6.36 -2.72
N GLU A 102 5.72 -6.73 -1.54
CA GLU A 102 4.95 -7.50 -0.57
C GLU A 102 4.20 -6.59 0.41
N CYS A 103 4.85 -5.51 0.85
CA CYS A 103 4.28 -4.58 1.83
C CYS A 103 3.35 -3.55 1.18
N PHE A 104 3.74 -3.05 0.00
CA PHE A 104 3.16 -1.89 -0.69
C PHE A 104 2.41 -2.28 -1.98
N ASN A 105 1.69 -3.42 -1.95
CA ASN A 105 0.88 -3.94 -3.04
C ASN A 105 -0.61 -3.60 -2.91
N TRP A 106 -0.95 -2.32 -2.72
CA TRP A 106 -2.34 -1.91 -2.55
C TRP A 106 -3.20 -2.25 -3.78
N GLY A 107 -2.67 -2.09 -4.99
CA GLY A 107 -3.34 -2.50 -6.21
C GLY A 107 -3.81 -3.95 -6.17
N ASP A 108 -2.90 -4.89 -5.88
CA ASP A 108 -3.27 -6.32 -5.80
C ASP A 108 -4.20 -6.63 -4.63
N LYS A 109 -4.05 -5.95 -3.48
CA LYS A 109 -4.97 -6.10 -2.34
C LYS A 109 -6.39 -5.68 -2.72
N LEU A 110 -6.54 -4.56 -3.43
CA LEU A 110 -7.83 -4.03 -3.87
C LEU A 110 -8.45 -4.89 -4.98
N VAL A 111 -7.65 -5.34 -5.95
CA VAL A 111 -8.09 -6.30 -6.97
C VAL A 111 -8.65 -7.57 -6.32
N ASN A 112 -7.92 -8.12 -5.35
CA ASN A 112 -8.36 -9.32 -4.61
C ASN A 112 -9.64 -9.08 -3.81
N GLU A 113 -9.80 -7.91 -3.21
CA GLU A 113 -11.04 -7.52 -2.52
C GLU A 113 -12.22 -7.44 -3.49
N MET A 114 -12.03 -6.84 -4.66
CA MET A 114 -13.07 -6.68 -5.69
C MET A 114 -13.45 -8.00 -6.36
N GLN A 115 -12.46 -8.84 -6.69
CA GLN A 115 -12.71 -10.16 -7.27
C GLN A 115 -13.28 -11.15 -6.24
N GLY A 116 -13.30 -10.79 -4.96
CA GLY A 116 -13.88 -11.61 -3.91
C GLY A 116 -12.97 -12.79 -3.57
N ALA A 117 -11.70 -12.52 -3.25
CA ALA A 117 -10.78 -13.52 -2.75
C ALA A 117 -11.46 -14.32 -1.64
N LYS A 118 -11.68 -15.62 -1.92
CA LYS A 118 -12.16 -16.60 -0.95
C LYS A 118 -11.28 -16.45 0.28
N ARG A 119 -11.84 -15.92 1.38
CA ARG A 119 -11.18 -15.92 2.69
C ARG A 119 -10.81 -17.37 2.99
N THR A 120 -9.58 -17.79 2.71
CA THR A 120 -9.03 -19.00 3.30
C THR A 120 -8.96 -18.70 4.78
N ALA A 121 -10.01 -19.11 5.50
CA ALA A 121 -10.12 -19.01 6.94
C ALA A 121 -8.82 -19.58 7.52
N ARG A 122 -7.97 -18.69 8.02
CA ARG A 122 -6.75 -19.07 8.73
C ARG A 122 -7.24 -19.78 9.98
N ARG A 123 -7.24 -21.12 9.93
CA ARG A 123 -7.70 -22.01 10.98
C ARG A 123 -6.86 -21.72 12.21
N MET A 124 -7.36 -20.84 13.08
CA MET A 124 -6.76 -20.55 14.38
C MET A 124 -6.89 -21.86 15.18
N ARG A 125 -5.83 -22.67 15.18
CA ARG A 125 -5.76 -23.88 16.00
C ARG A 125 -5.75 -23.40 17.45
N LYS A 126 -6.93 -23.46 18.06
CA LYS A 126 -7.17 -23.32 19.49
C LYS A 126 -6.13 -24.20 20.21
N HIS A 127 -5.14 -23.57 20.83
CA HIS A 127 -4.23 -24.24 21.75
C HIS A 127 -5.09 -24.69 22.92
N ARG A 128 -5.50 -25.96 22.92
CA ARG A 128 -6.28 -26.57 23.98
C ARG A 128 -5.35 -26.79 25.17
N ASP A 129 -5.65 -26.11 26.26
CA ASP A 129 -5.04 -26.31 27.58
C ASP A 129 -4.80 -27.79 27.87
N LYS A 130 -3.54 -28.11 28.20
CA LYS A 130 -3.15 -29.34 28.88
C LYS A 130 -2.40 -28.95 30.14
N HIS A 131 -3.14 -28.66 31.21
CA HIS A 131 -2.73 -29.02 32.56
C HIS A 131 -3.87 -29.85 33.16
N ALA A 132 -3.91 -31.10 32.71
CA ALA A 132 -4.59 -32.16 33.42
C ALA A 132 -3.60 -32.70 34.47
N ALA A 133 -4.10 -32.74 35.70
CA ALA A 133 -3.66 -33.48 36.87
C ALA A 133 -2.51 -34.49 36.70
N VAL A 134 -1.56 -34.42 37.63
CA VAL A 134 -0.85 -35.59 38.15
C VAL A 134 -0.59 -35.35 39.64
N GLU A 135 -1.20 -36.26 40.42
CA GLU A 135 -1.01 -36.69 41.82
C GLU A 135 -0.85 -35.66 42.95
#